data_AF-V5Z4N2-F1
#
_entry.id   AF-V5Z4N2-F1
#
_cell.length_a   1.000
_cell.length_b   1.000
_cell.length_c   1.000
_cell.angle_alpha   90.00
_cell.angle_beta   90.00
_cell.angle_gamma   90.00
#
_symmetry.space_group_name_H-M   'P 1'
#
loop_
_entity.id
_entity.type
_entity.pdbx_description
1 polymer ?
#
loop_
_entity_poly.entity_id
_entity_poly.type
_entity_poly.pdbx_seq_one_letter_code
_entity_poly.pdbx_strand_id
1 'polypeptide(L)'
;MKKRFSLLILTVIALLLGWFTLRTPTHDAHYDAATCAAVVVLGPPESPQDFTDKLRAVIVSENNSWSLKQIAYDDRLGQLSIAQYQALSAEDKATAVQSIDSCINAMQSK
;
A
#
# COMPACT_ATOMS: atom_id res chain seq x y z
N MET A 1 -11.26 -24.44 38.40
CA MET A 1 -10.18 -24.63 37.40
C MET A 1 -10.66 -24.40 35.95
N LYS A 2 -11.80 -24.97 35.51
CA LYS A 2 -12.34 -24.81 34.14
C LYS A 2 -12.51 -23.35 33.67
N LYS A 3 -13.02 -22.43 34.49
CA LYS A 3 -13.17 -21.00 34.12
C LYS A 3 -11.85 -20.30 33.79
N ARG A 4 -10.77 -20.60 34.53
CA ARG A 4 -9.44 -20.01 34.26
C ARG A 4 -8.81 -20.58 32.99
N PHE A 5 -9.08 -21.86 32.72
CA PHE A 5 -8.63 -22.54 31.51
C PHE A 5 -9.33 -22.02 30.25
N SER A 6 -10.66 -21.81 30.32
CA SER A 6 -11.41 -21.18 29.22
C SER A 6 -10.95 -19.75 28.95
N LEU A 7 -10.60 -18.99 29.99
CA LEU A 7 -10.11 -17.63 29.85
C LEU A 7 -8.73 -17.61 29.16
N LEU A 8 -7.83 -18.52 29.54
CA LEU A 8 -6.53 -18.74 28.88
C LEU A 8 -6.66 -19.09 27.40
N ILE A 9 -7.59 -19.98 27.04
CA ILE A 9 -7.84 -20.35 25.64
C ILE A 9 -8.32 -19.12 24.85
N LEU A 10 -9.22 -18.31 25.44
CA LEU A 10 -9.73 -17.09 24.82
C LEU A 10 -8.62 -16.05 24.60
N THR A 11 -7.71 -15.86 25.57
CA THR A 11 -6.56 -14.97 25.39
C THR A 11 -5.62 -15.46 24.30
N VAL A 12 -5.36 -16.76 24.23
CA VAL A 12 -4.49 -17.35 23.19
C VAL A 12 -5.13 -17.17 21.81
N ILE A 13 -6.43 -17.40 21.65
CA ILE A 13 -7.13 -17.19 20.39
C ILE A 13 -7.11 -15.71 19.98
N ALA A 14 -7.35 -14.78 20.92
CA ALA A 14 -7.28 -13.36 20.65
C ALA A 14 -5.86 -12.91 20.23
N LEU A 15 -4.82 -13.48 20.85
CA LEU A 15 -3.43 -13.23 20.48
C LEU A 15 -3.10 -13.76 19.09
N LEU A 16 -3.55 -14.98 18.75
CA LEU A 16 -3.32 -15.57 17.43
C LEU A 16 -4.05 -14.81 16.31
N LEU A 17 -5.30 -14.40 16.54
CA LEU A 17 -6.06 -13.59 15.59
C LEU A 17 -5.46 -12.19 15.43
N GLY A 18 -5.07 -11.54 16.54
CA GLY A 18 -4.38 -10.26 16.50
C GLY A 18 -3.06 -10.34 15.73
N TRP A 19 -2.28 -11.39 15.95
CA TRP A 19 -0.99 -11.59 15.26
C TRP A 19 -1.12 -11.73 13.75
N PHE A 20 -2.18 -12.41 13.27
CA PHE A 20 -2.45 -12.51 11.83
C PHE A 20 -2.87 -11.18 11.21
N THR A 21 -3.66 -10.36 11.92
CA THR A 21 -4.04 -9.03 11.44
C THR A 21 -2.89 -8.02 11.44
N LEU A 22 -1.87 -8.23 12.29
CA LEU A 22 -0.72 -7.34 12.45
C LEU A 22 0.43 -7.63 11.47
N ARG A 23 0.41 -8.74 10.73
CA ARG A 23 1.46 -9.03 9.73
C ARG A 23 1.45 -7.98 8.64
N THR A 24 2.54 -7.21 8.49
CA THR A 24 2.75 -6.34 7.33
C THR A 24 2.53 -7.16 6.06
N PRO A 25 1.68 -6.70 5.13
CA PRO A 25 1.51 -7.43 3.88
C PRO A 25 2.85 -7.49 3.13
N THR A 26 3.03 -8.56 2.35
CA THR A 26 4.21 -8.68 1.48
C THR A 26 4.22 -7.51 0.50
N HIS A 27 5.40 -6.96 0.26
CA HIS A 27 5.61 -5.92 -0.75
C HIS A 27 5.02 -6.37 -2.10
N ASP A 28 4.34 -5.45 -2.77
CA ASP A 28 3.65 -5.71 -4.03
C ASP A 28 4.08 -4.66 -5.08
N ALA A 29 4.81 -5.12 -6.10
CA ALA A 29 5.32 -4.27 -7.17
C ALA A 29 4.21 -3.58 -7.99
N HIS A 30 3.00 -4.14 -8.01
CA HIS A 30 1.86 -3.52 -8.66
C HIS A 30 1.41 -2.26 -7.93
N TYR A 31 1.40 -2.29 -6.60
CA TYR A 31 1.07 -1.12 -5.77
C TYR A 31 2.13 -0.02 -5.86
N ASP A 32 3.40 -0.38 -6.01
CA ASP A 32 4.48 0.58 -6.26
C ASP A 32 4.34 1.27 -7.62
N ALA A 33 4.07 0.50 -8.67
CA ALA A 33 3.81 1.05 -10.00
C ALA A 33 2.58 1.97 -9.99
N ALA A 34 1.51 1.57 -9.30
CA ALA A 34 0.31 2.38 -9.17
C ALA A 34 0.54 3.66 -8.33
N THR A 35 1.35 3.58 -7.28
CA THR A 35 1.76 4.75 -6.47
C THR A 35 2.57 5.73 -7.31
N CYS A 36 3.50 5.23 -8.13
CA CYS A 36 4.24 6.06 -9.08
C CYS A 36 3.36 6.66 -10.16
N ALA A 37 2.40 5.91 -10.71
CA ALA A 37 1.42 6.44 -11.64
C ALA A 37 0.54 7.52 -10.99
N ALA A 38 0.13 7.35 -9.74
CA ALA A 38 -0.62 8.36 -9.00
C ALA A 38 0.16 9.68 -8.88
N VAL A 39 1.45 9.62 -8.59
CA VAL A 39 2.32 10.81 -8.48
C VAL A 39 2.58 11.46 -9.83
N VAL A 40 2.91 10.67 -10.85
CA VAL A 40 3.37 11.17 -12.16
C VAL A 40 2.20 11.59 -13.06
N VAL A 41 1.11 10.83 -13.06
CA VAL A 41 -0.03 11.04 -13.96
C VAL A 41 -1.08 11.96 -13.34
N LEU A 42 -1.39 11.78 -12.05
CA LEU A 42 -2.39 12.59 -11.34
C LEU A 42 -1.76 13.77 -10.57
N GLY A 43 -0.44 13.89 -10.62
CA GLY A 43 0.33 14.93 -9.97
C GLY A 43 0.65 14.66 -8.50
N PRO A 44 1.65 15.37 -7.93
CA PRO A 44 2.08 15.18 -6.56
C PRO A 44 0.92 15.29 -5.56
N PRO A 45 0.88 14.45 -4.52
CA PRO A 45 -0.20 14.47 -3.55
C PRO A 45 -0.13 15.70 -2.63
N GLU A 46 -1.28 16.34 -2.37
CA GLU A 46 -1.38 17.53 -1.51
C GLU A 46 -1.60 17.17 -0.03
N SER A 47 -2.09 15.96 0.24
CA SER A 47 -2.32 15.43 1.58
C SER A 47 -2.25 13.90 1.60
N PRO A 48 -2.14 13.25 2.79
CA PRO A 48 -2.19 11.79 2.88
C PRO A 48 -3.49 11.18 2.32
N GLN A 49 -4.62 11.87 2.50
CA GLN A 49 -5.91 11.43 1.96
C GLN A 49 -5.94 11.56 0.44
N ASP A 50 -5.48 12.69 -0.10
CA ASP A 50 -5.35 12.90 -1.55
C ASP A 50 -4.48 11.81 -2.20
N PHE A 51 -3.38 11.43 -1.55
CA PHE A 51 -2.53 10.35 -2.06
C PHE A 51 -3.27 9.01 -2.10
N THR A 52 -4.00 8.69 -1.04
CA THR A 52 -4.80 7.46 -0.95
C THR A 52 -5.87 7.44 -2.05
N ASP A 53 -6.54 8.57 -2.28
CA ASP A 53 -7.59 8.69 -3.28
C ASP A 53 -7.03 8.60 -4.71
N LYS A 54 -5.89 9.24 -5.00
CA LYS A 54 -5.19 9.13 -6.28
C LYS A 54 -4.72 7.70 -6.56
N LEU A 55 -4.12 7.03 -5.59
CA LEU A 55 -3.70 5.63 -5.73
C LEU A 55 -4.90 4.71 -5.98
N ARG A 56 -5.98 4.86 -5.20
CA ARG A 56 -7.22 4.11 -5.40
C ARG A 56 -7.80 4.35 -6.79
N ALA A 57 -7.77 5.59 -7.28
CA ALA A 57 -8.23 5.94 -8.62
C ALA A 57 -7.44 5.20 -9.70
N VAL A 58 -6.11 5.12 -9.58
CA VAL A 58 -5.27 4.34 -10.51
C VAL A 58 -5.68 2.87 -10.50
N ILE A 59 -5.68 2.20 -9.35
CA ILE A 59 -6.00 0.77 -9.23
C ILE A 59 -7.42 0.45 -9.75
N VAL A 60 -8.41 1.29 -9.42
CA VAL A 60 -9.78 1.11 -9.90
C VAL A 60 -9.88 1.36 -11.40
N SER A 61 -9.14 2.33 -11.95
CA SER A 61 -9.16 2.63 -13.39
C SER A 61 -8.58 1.48 -14.23
N GLU A 62 -7.69 0.67 -13.66
CA GLU A 62 -7.19 -0.54 -14.30
C GLU A 62 -8.27 -1.62 -14.47
N ASN A 63 -9.41 -1.53 -13.77
CA ASN A 63 -10.52 -2.48 -13.84
C ASN A 63 -11.57 -2.13 -14.91
N ASN A 64 -11.14 -1.83 -16.13
CA ASN A 64 -12.08 -1.62 -17.23
C ASN A 64 -12.74 -2.95 -17.68
N SER A 65 -13.78 -2.86 -18.53
CA SER A 65 -14.56 -4.02 -18.99
C SER A 65 -13.76 -5.05 -19.80
N TRP A 66 -12.55 -4.71 -20.22
CA TRP A 66 -11.65 -5.57 -21.01
C TRP A 66 -10.47 -6.08 -20.18
N SER A 67 -10.40 -5.76 -18.89
CA SER A 67 -9.30 -6.17 -18.02
C SER A 67 -9.33 -7.66 -17.76
N LEU A 68 -8.22 -8.35 -18.07
CA LEU A 68 -8.06 -9.79 -17.88
C LEU A 68 -8.13 -10.21 -16.40
N LYS A 69 -7.81 -9.28 -15.50
CA LYS A 69 -7.89 -9.46 -14.05
C LYS A 69 -8.43 -8.19 -13.42
N GLN A 70 -9.57 -8.31 -12.73
CA GLN A 70 -10.05 -7.23 -11.87
C GLN A 70 -9.35 -7.32 -10.51
N ILE A 71 -8.81 -6.19 -10.07
CA ILE A 71 -8.05 -6.06 -8.82
C ILE A 71 -8.83 -5.14 -7.89
N ALA A 72 -9.33 -5.67 -6.78
CA ALA A 72 -9.88 -4.82 -5.74
C ALA A 72 -8.75 -4.05 -5.05
N TYR A 73 -9.01 -2.78 -4.74
CA TYR A 73 -8.08 -1.98 -3.94
C TYR A 73 -7.98 -2.57 -2.52
N ASP A 74 -6.75 -2.79 -2.08
CA ASP A 74 -6.37 -3.23 -0.74
C ASP A 74 -5.71 -2.05 -0.03
N ASP A 75 -6.40 -1.52 0.98
CA ASP A 75 -5.92 -0.35 1.73
C ASP A 75 -4.55 -0.61 2.38
N ARG A 76 -4.23 -1.85 2.79
CA ARG A 76 -2.99 -2.16 3.51
C ARG A 76 -1.79 -2.13 2.56
N LEU A 77 -1.95 -2.69 1.36
CA LEU A 77 -0.94 -2.64 0.31
C LEU A 77 -0.75 -1.19 -0.18
N GLY A 78 -1.85 -0.45 -0.33
CA GLY A 78 -1.79 0.97 -0.71
C GLY A 78 -1.04 1.82 0.30
N GLN A 79 -1.35 1.68 1.59
CA GLN A 79 -0.64 2.42 2.64
C GLN A 79 0.84 2.03 2.75
N LEU A 80 1.19 0.75 2.51
CA LEU A 80 2.58 0.31 2.51
C LEU A 80 3.39 1.02 1.40
N SER A 81 2.85 1.05 0.18
CA SER A 81 3.51 1.67 -0.97
C SER A 81 3.58 3.19 -0.85
N ILE A 82 2.50 3.83 -0.36
CA ILE A 82 2.50 5.26 -0.01
C ILE A 82 3.58 5.57 1.03
N ALA A 83 3.69 4.77 2.10
CA ALA A 83 4.70 4.97 3.13
C ALA A 83 6.13 4.83 2.57
N GLN A 84 6.35 3.89 1.64
CA GLN A 84 7.63 3.72 0.95
C GLN A 84 7.99 4.97 0.13
N TYR A 85 7.05 5.51 -0.65
CA TYR A 85 7.25 6.76 -1.37
C TYR A 85 7.47 7.95 -0.41
N GLN A 86 6.72 8.04 0.68
CA GLN A 86 6.87 9.11 1.67
C GLN A 86 8.23 9.07 2.38
N ALA A 87 8.83 7.89 2.53
CA ALA A 87 10.14 7.70 3.12
C ALA A 87 11.32 8.05 2.19
N LEU A 88 11.05 8.39 0.94
CA LEU A 88 12.06 8.91 0.00
C LEU A 88 12.60 10.27 0.46
N SER A 89 13.87 10.53 0.14
CA SER A 89 14.47 11.84 0.37
C SER A 89 13.80 12.92 -0.50
N ALA A 90 14.05 14.20 -0.21
CA ALA A 90 13.52 15.28 -1.04
C ALA A 90 14.06 15.21 -2.48
N GLU A 91 15.33 14.81 -2.64
CA GLU A 91 15.99 14.63 -3.94
C GLU A 91 15.38 13.45 -4.73
N ASP A 92 15.14 12.33 -4.04
CA ASP A 92 14.49 11.16 -4.65
C ASP A 92 13.05 11.47 -5.05
N LYS A 93 12.31 12.24 -4.24
CA LYS A 93 10.95 12.68 -4.60
C LYS A 93 10.95 13.61 -5.82
N ALA A 94 11.91 14.53 -5.91
CA ALA A 94 12.08 15.41 -7.06
C ALA A 94 12.45 14.63 -8.34
N THR A 95 13.12 13.49 -8.20
CA THR A 95 13.41 12.57 -9.31
C THR A 95 12.19 11.72 -9.66
N ALA A 96 11.47 11.24 -8.65
CA ALA A 96 10.31 10.37 -8.81
C ALA A 96 9.15 11.03 -9.57
N VAL A 97 8.95 12.35 -9.43
CA VAL A 97 7.89 13.07 -10.16
C VAL A 97 8.15 13.19 -11.67
N GLN A 98 9.35 12.89 -12.16
CA GLN A 98 9.74 13.10 -13.56
C GLN A 98 9.19 12.04 -14.50
N SER A 99 9.15 10.77 -14.06
CA SER A 99 8.63 9.66 -14.84
C SER A 99 8.29 8.47 -13.94
N ILE A 100 7.43 7.57 -14.42
CA ILE A 100 7.05 6.35 -13.68
C ILE A 100 8.29 5.49 -13.42
N ASP A 101 9.18 5.33 -14.40
CA ASP A 101 10.42 4.55 -14.26
C ASP A 101 11.36 5.17 -13.21
N SER A 102 11.52 6.50 -13.22
CA SER A 102 12.32 7.23 -12.23
C SER A 102 11.76 7.03 -10.82
N CYS A 103 10.44 7.04 -10.67
CA CYS A 103 9.78 6.79 -9.39
C CYS A 103 10.00 5.35 -8.89
N ILE A 104 9.80 4.36 -9.76
CA ILE A 104 10.01 2.95 -9.41
C ILE A 104 11.45 2.72 -8.96
N ASN A 105 12.43 3.27 -9.71
CA ASN A 105 13.84 3.17 -9.36
C ASN A 105 14.15 3.81 -7.99
N ALA A 106 13.57 4.97 -7.70
CA ALA A 106 13.73 5.64 -6.40
C ALA A 106 13.10 4.83 -5.24
N MET A 107 11.96 4.18 -5.48
CA MET A 107 11.33 3.32 -4.47
C MET A 107 12.10 2.02 -4.23
N GLN A 108 12.84 1.53 -5.24
CA GLN A 108 13.63 0.29 -5.18
C GLN A 108 15.08 0.50 -4.75
N SER A 109 15.60 1.73 -4.70
CA SER A 109 17.00 2.03 -4.38
C SER A 109 17.34 1.97 -2.87
N LYS A 110 16.49 1.35 -2.05
CA LYS A 110 16.69 1.18 -0.60
C LYS A 110 16.94 -0.26 -0.20
#